data_AF-A0A536VME8-F1
#
_entry.id   AF-A0A536VME8-F1
#
_cell.length_a   1.000
_cell.length_b   1.000
_cell.length_c   1.000
_cell.angle_alpha   90.00
_cell.angle_beta   90.00
_cell.angle_gamma   90.00
#
_symmetry.space_group_name_H-M   'P 1'
#
loop_
_entity.id
_entity.type
_entity.pdbx_description
1 polymer ?
#
loop_
_entity_poly.entity_id
_entity_poly.type
_entity_poly.pdbx_seq_one_letter_code
_entity_poly.pdbx_strand_id
1 'polypeptide(L)'
;MSSIVDVVAREILDSRGNPTVEADVLIESGVMGRASVPSGTSTGSREALELRDQDKARYGGKGVLKAVEHINTEISEAIMGLDAQEQSFIDKTLVELDGTENKSRLGA
;
A
#
# COMPACT_ATOMS: atom_id res chain seq x y z
N MET A 1 -18.19 6.26 -14.67
CA MET A 1 -16.85 5.84 -15.12
C MET A 1 -16.05 5.41 -13.92
N SER A 2 -15.20 4.40 -14.08
CA SER A 2 -14.45 3.74 -13.00
C SER A 2 -12.96 4.08 -13.00
N SER A 3 -12.56 5.09 -13.77
CA SER A 3 -11.20 5.62 -13.73
C SER A 3 -10.84 6.14 -12.34
N ILE A 4 -9.67 5.77 -11.86
CA ILE A 4 -9.09 6.24 -10.60
C ILE A 4 -8.73 7.72 -10.74
N VAL A 5 -9.20 8.56 -9.81
CA VAL A 5 -8.96 10.01 -9.81
C VAL A 5 -8.16 10.48 -8.60
N ASP A 6 -8.15 9.72 -7.51
CA ASP A 6 -7.36 10.04 -6.33
C ASP A 6 -7.02 8.77 -5.54
N VAL A 7 -5.84 8.77 -4.90
CA VAL A 7 -5.35 7.70 -4.04
C VAL A 7 -4.65 8.32 -2.84
N VAL A 8 -5.14 8.01 -1.63
CA VAL A 8 -4.61 8.58 -0.39
C VAL A 8 -4.40 7.47 0.64
N ALA A 9 -3.17 7.37 1.14
CA ALA A 9 -2.79 6.46 2.21
C ALA A 9 -2.50 7.17 3.53
N ARG A 10 -2.67 6.43 4.62
CA ARG A 10 -2.39 6.87 6.00
C ARG A 10 -1.91 5.71 6.86
N GLU A 11 -1.18 6.05 7.91
CA GLU A 11 -0.80 5.12 8.98
C GLU A 11 -1.96 5.03 9.99
N ILE A 12 -2.45 3.82 10.22
CA ILE A 12 -3.45 3.47 11.25
C ILE A 12 -2.88 2.42 12.21
N LEU A 13 -3.64 2.00 13.22
CA LEU A 13 -3.23 0.94 14.16
C LEU A 13 -4.00 -0.35 13.90
N ASP A 14 -3.29 -1.48 13.92
CA ASP A 14 -3.87 -2.83 13.89
C ASP A 14 -4.51 -3.23 15.24
N SER A 15 -5.12 -4.41 15.29
CA SER A 15 -5.75 -4.95 16.50
C SER A 15 -4.80 -5.18 17.68
N ARG A 16 -3.48 -5.12 17.46
CA ARG A 16 -2.42 -5.25 18.46
C ARG A 16 -1.77 -3.92 18.81
N GLY A 17 -2.26 -2.81 18.24
CA GLY A 17 -1.71 -1.48 18.44
C GLY A 17 -0.39 -1.22 17.68
N ASN A 18 -0.06 -2.03 16.68
CA ASN A 18 1.09 -1.75 15.80
C ASN A 18 0.63 -0.94 14.59
N PRO A 19 1.48 -0.04 14.05
CA PRO A 19 1.18 0.66 12.82
C PRO A 19 0.91 -0.30 11.65
N THR A 20 -0.06 0.07 10.81
CA THR A 20 -0.32 -0.54 9.50
C THR A 20 -0.85 0.51 8.53
N VAL A 21 -0.94 0.16 7.25
CA VAL A 21 -1.36 1.07 6.18
C VAL A 21 -2.85 0.91 5.89
N GLU A 22 -3.51 2.05 5.66
CA GLU A 22 -4.84 2.14 5.05
C GLU A 22 -4.77 3.02 3.81
N ALA A 23 -5.41 2.59 2.72
CA ALA A 23 -5.51 3.35 1.48
C ALA A 23 -6.97 3.56 1.07
N ASP A 24 -7.26 4.78 0.63
CA ASP A 24 -8.49 5.20 -0.03
C ASP A 24 -8.23 5.36 -1.52
N VAL A 25 -9.12 4.81 -2.36
CA VAL A 25 -9.12 5.00 -3.81
C VAL A 25 -10.45 5.61 -4.22
N LEU A 26 -10.41 6.79 -4.81
CA LEU A 26 -11.56 7.50 -5.35
C LEU A 26 -11.61 7.30 -6.86
N ILE A 27 -12.77 6.95 -7.39
CA ILE A 27 -13.00 6.88 -8.84
C ILE A 27 -13.88 8.03 -9.32
N GLU A 28 -13.86 8.32 -10.61
CA GLU A 28 -14.55 9.45 -11.23
C GLU A 28 -16.06 9.50 -10.94
N SER A 29 -16.70 8.34 -10.73
CA SER A 29 -18.11 8.28 -10.32
C SER A 29 -18.39 8.80 -8.90
N GLY A 30 -17.37 9.16 -8.13
CA GLY A 30 -17.47 9.61 -6.74
C GLY A 30 -17.51 8.49 -5.71
N VAL A 31 -17.45 7.22 -6.13
CA VAL A 31 -17.34 6.08 -5.23
C VAL A 31 -15.92 5.99 -4.67
N MET A 32 -15.80 5.70 -3.38
CA MET A 32 -14.52 5.52 -2.70
C MET A 32 -14.44 4.10 -2.11
N GLY A 33 -13.37 3.40 -2.44
CA GLY A 33 -12.98 2.15 -1.78
C GLY A 33 -11.93 2.41 -0.71
N ARG A 34 -12.04 1.75 0.44
CA ARG A 34 -11.07 1.81 1.54
C ARG A 34 -10.61 0.42 1.91
N ALA A 35 -9.31 0.22 2.05
CA ALA A 35 -8.74 -1.03 2.52
C ALA A 35 -7.61 -0.77 3.52
N SER A 36 -7.56 -1.58 4.58
CA SER A 36 -6.47 -1.58 5.55
C SER A 36 -5.77 -2.93 5.50
N VAL A 37 -4.43 -2.92 5.53
CA VAL A 37 -3.63 -4.14 5.38
C VAL A 37 -3.45 -4.80 6.75
N PRO A 38 -3.74 -6.10 6.92
CA PRO A 38 -3.43 -6.79 8.17
C PRO A 38 -1.93 -7.04 8.28
N SER A 39 -1.37 -6.89 9.49
CA SER A 39 0.02 -7.27 9.74
C SER A 39 0.10 -8.68 10.33
N GLY A 40 0.81 -9.57 9.63
CA GLY A 40 1.12 -10.92 10.10
C GLY A 40 2.13 -10.94 11.26
N THR A 41 2.30 -12.11 11.87
CA THR A 41 3.47 -12.39 12.75
C THR A 41 4.46 -13.32 12.05
N SER A 42 4.01 -14.03 11.01
CA SER A 42 4.86 -14.87 10.19
C SER A 42 5.83 -13.99 9.42
N THR A 43 7.10 -14.37 9.44
CA THR A 43 8.17 -13.75 8.65
C THR A 43 8.84 -14.83 7.82
N GLY A 44 8.02 -15.70 7.19
CA GLY A 44 8.55 -16.73 6.32
C GLY A 44 9.44 -16.10 5.26
N SER A 45 10.65 -16.61 5.06
CA SER A 45 11.62 -16.01 4.12
C SER A 45 11.18 -16.01 2.65
N ARG A 46 10.02 -16.63 2.35
CA ARG A 46 9.38 -16.69 1.04
C ARG A 46 8.10 -15.86 0.95
N GLU A 47 7.74 -15.15 2.01
CA GLU A 47 6.60 -14.24 2.01
C GLU A 47 6.98 -12.90 1.37
N ALA A 48 5.98 -12.19 0.84
CA ALA A 48 6.18 -10.82 0.42
C ALA A 48 6.52 -9.95 1.65
N LEU A 49 7.41 -8.97 1.48
CA LEU A 49 7.97 -8.24 2.60
C LEU A 49 7.16 -7.00 2.95
N GLU A 50 6.59 -7.00 4.15
CA GLU A 50 6.01 -5.80 4.75
C GLU A 50 7.11 -4.77 5.04
N LEU A 51 6.96 -3.55 4.52
CA LEU A 51 7.93 -2.48 4.69
C LEU A 51 7.73 -1.76 6.04
N ARG A 52 8.78 -1.74 6.86
CA ARG A 52 8.81 -1.05 8.17
C ARG A 52 9.84 0.07 8.18
N ASP A 53 9.55 1.14 8.90
CA ASP A 53 10.40 2.33 8.98
C ASP A 53 11.74 2.06 9.69
N GLN A 54 11.77 1.10 10.63
CA GLN A 54 12.90 0.77 11.50
C GLN A 54 13.37 1.90 12.43
N ASP A 55 12.62 2.99 12.52
CA ASP A 55 12.86 4.05 13.51
C ASP A 55 12.43 3.61 14.92
N LYS A 56 13.41 3.28 15.77
CA LYS A 56 13.15 2.84 17.14
C LYS A 56 12.43 3.87 18.01
N ALA A 57 12.48 5.16 17.66
CA ALA A 57 11.76 6.21 18.39
C ALA A 57 10.24 6.15 18.15
N ARG A 58 9.79 5.55 17.03
CA ARG A 58 8.38 5.42 16.67
C ARG A 58 7.95 3.97 16.68
N TYR A 59 7.03 3.63 17.59
CA TYR A 59 6.46 2.28 17.70
C TYR A 59 7.52 1.15 17.75
N GLY A 60 8.70 1.43 18.30
CA GLY A 60 9.80 0.46 18.39
C GLY A 60 10.35 0.00 17.03
N GLY A 61 10.27 0.82 15.98
CA GLY A 61 10.73 0.49 14.62
C GLY A 61 9.65 -0.07 13.69
N LYS A 62 8.40 -0.19 14.18
CA LYS A 62 7.28 -0.77 13.42
C LYS A 62 6.45 0.24 12.64
N GLY A 63 6.84 1.51 12.60
CA GLY A 63 6.19 2.52 11.76
C GLY A 63 6.13 2.09 10.29
N VAL A 64 5.18 2.64 9.54
CA VAL A 64 4.95 2.34 8.11
C VAL A 64 4.89 3.60 7.25
N LEU A 65 5.48 4.71 7.70
CA LEU A 65 5.41 5.97 6.95
C LEU A 65 6.04 5.89 5.57
N LYS A 66 7.10 5.09 5.39
CA LYS A 66 7.69 4.89 4.06
C LYS A 66 6.71 4.21 3.09
N ALA A 67 5.99 3.19 3.56
CA ALA A 67 4.97 2.54 2.75
C ALA A 67 3.81 3.49 2.41
N VAL A 68 3.39 4.31 3.38
CA VAL A 68 2.38 5.36 3.16
C VAL A 68 2.85 6.38 2.11
N GLU A 69 4.11 6.80 2.18
CA GLU A 69 4.72 7.73 1.22
C GLU A 69 4.78 7.13 -0.18
N HIS A 70 5.20 5.87 -0.33
CA HIS A 70 5.18 5.16 -1.60
C HIS A 70 3.79 5.10 -2.23
N ILE A 71 2.74 4.90 -1.42
CA ILE A 71 1.36 4.89 -1.92
C ILE A 71 0.94 6.28 -2.41
N ASN A 72 1.20 7.31 -1.59
CA ASN A 72 0.82 8.69 -1.88
C ASN A 72 1.61 9.32 -3.04
N THR A 73 2.72 8.72 -3.46
CA THR A 73 3.58 9.23 -4.54
C THR A 73 3.62 8.24 -5.70
N GLU A 74 4.63 7.37 -5.73
CA GLU A 74 4.97 6.53 -6.88
C GLU A 74 3.81 5.62 -7.34
N ILE A 75 3.10 5.01 -6.40
CA ILE A 75 1.95 4.14 -6.71
C ILE A 75 0.77 4.96 -7.23
N SER A 76 0.44 6.07 -6.56
CA SER A 76 -0.65 6.96 -6.98
C SER A 76 -0.40 7.46 -8.40
N GLU A 77 0.81 7.93 -8.70
CA GLU A 77 1.21 8.37 -10.05
C GLU A 77 1.08 7.25 -11.10
N ALA A 78 1.45 6.01 -10.75
CA ALA A 78 1.43 4.89 -11.68
C ALA A 78 0.02 4.38 -12.03
N ILE A 79 -0.95 4.52 -11.11
CA ILE A 79 -2.31 3.97 -11.29
C ILE A 79 -3.38 5.03 -11.56
N MET A 80 -3.02 6.32 -11.50
CA MET A 80 -3.93 7.41 -11.79
C MET A 80 -4.50 7.31 -13.21
N GLY A 81 -5.81 7.46 -13.34
CA GLY A 81 -6.53 7.37 -14.62
C GLY A 81 -6.80 5.95 -15.12
N LEU A 82 -6.21 4.91 -14.51
CA LEU A 82 -6.52 3.52 -14.85
C LEU A 82 -7.96 3.17 -14.45
N ASP A 83 -8.58 2.24 -15.18
CA ASP A 83 -9.91 1.74 -14.85
C ASP A 83 -9.83 0.80 -13.63
N ALA A 84 -10.50 1.15 -12.54
CA ALA A 84 -10.54 0.36 -11.31
C ALA A 84 -11.18 -1.04 -11.51
N GLN A 85 -11.90 -1.29 -12.61
CA GLN A 85 -12.41 -2.63 -12.93
C GLN A 85 -11.35 -3.56 -13.53
N GLU A 86 -10.25 -3.02 -14.05
CA GLU A 86 -9.14 -3.78 -14.64
C GLU A 86 -8.14 -4.23 -13.56
N GLN A 87 -8.62 -4.94 -12.54
CA GLN A 87 -7.83 -5.34 -11.37
C GLN A 87 -6.51 -6.03 -11.74
N SER A 88 -6.54 -6.96 -12.71
CA SER A 88 -5.34 -7.67 -13.14
C SER A 88 -4.32 -6.78 -13.84
N PHE A 89 -4.75 -5.68 -14.46
CA PHE A 89 -3.83 -4.72 -15.06
C PHE A 89 -3.18 -3.87 -13.97
N ILE A 90 -3.98 -3.35 -13.03
CA ILE A 90 -3.49 -2.58 -11.88
C ILE A 90 -2.47 -3.41 -11.08
N ASP A 91 -2.80 -4.65 -10.72
CA ASP A 91 -1.91 -5.51 -9.94
C ASP A 91 -0.58 -5.77 -10.66
N LYS A 92 -0.61 -5.93 -11.99
CA LYS A 92 0.62 -6.08 -12.80
C LYS A 92 1.44 -4.80 -12.81
N THR A 93 0.80 -3.64 -13.01
CA THR A 93 1.47 -2.34 -12.94
C THR A 93 2.18 -2.17 -11.60
N LEU A 94 1.54 -2.52 -10.48
CA LEU A 94 2.15 -2.42 -9.15
C LEU A 94 3.32 -3.39 -8.94
N VAL A 95 3.21 -4.62 -9.45
CA VAL A 95 4.29 -5.62 -9.39
C VAL A 95 5.49 -5.18 -10.24
N GLU A 96 5.24 -4.70 -11.45
CA GLU A 96 6.27 -4.20 -12.35
C GLU A 96 6.93 -2.93 -11.82
N LEU A 97 6.13 -2.04 -11.21
CA LEU A 97 6.62 -0.84 -10.55
C LEU A 97 7.59 -1.20 -9.43
N ASP A 98 7.22 -2.10 -8.51
CA ASP A 98 8.13 -2.53 -7.44
C ASP A 98 9.44 -3.12 -8.00
N GLY A 99 9.35 -3.99 -9.00
CA GLY A 99 10.50 -4.56 -9.70
C GLY A 99 11.27 -5.63 -8.93
N THR A 100 10.82 -6.05 -7.74
CA THR A 100 11.43 -7.12 -6.95
C THR A 100 10.50 -8.32 -6.82
N GLU A 101 11.07 -9.53 -6.70
CA GLU A 101 10.28 -10.76 -6.63
C GLU A 101 9.34 -10.83 -5.41
N ASN A 102 9.69 -10.13 -4.32
CA ASN A 102 9.03 -10.22 -3.02
C ASN A 102 8.43 -8.89 -2.54
N LYS A 103 8.26 -7.89 -3.42
CA LYS A 103 7.69 -6.57 -3.09
C LYS A 103 8.50 -5.78 -2.04
N SER A 104 9.80 -6.02 -1.99
CA SER A 104 10.68 -5.46 -0.95
C SER A 104 10.94 -3.96 -1.08
N ARG A 105 10.72 -3.37 -2.25
CA ARG A 105 11.02 -1.96 -2.51
C ARG A 105 9.87 -1.06 -2.07
N LEU A 106 8.66 -1.35 -2.55
CA LEU A 106 7.46 -0.58 -2.24
C LEU A 106 6.80 -1.05 -0.94
N GLY A 107 6.96 -2.33 -0.59
CA GLY A 107 6.27 -2.99 0.51
C GLY A 107 5.09 -3.82 0.00
N ALA A 108 4.89 -4.98 0.63
CA ALA A 108 3.77 -5.89 0.36
C ALA A 108 2.45 -5.44 1.01
#